data_AF-A0A1Q3HBL3-F1
#
_entry.id   AF-A0A1Q3HBL3-F1
#
_cell.length_a   1.000
_cell.length_b   1.000
_cell.length_c   1.000
_cell.angle_alpha   90.00
_cell.angle_beta   90.00
_cell.angle_gamma   90.00
#
_symmetry.space_group_name_H-M   'P 1'
#
loop_
_entity.id
_entity.type
_entity.pdbx_description
1 polymer ?
#
loop_
_entity_poly.entity_id
_entity_poly.type
_entity_poly.pdbx_seq_one_letter_code
_entity_poly.pdbx_strand_id
1 'polypeptide(L)'
;MKATKVTGWVLGVLFLLVLFTCSGQVWLMQVPWTLAVGWVGFLQRVVPEVTWRWGAIAETVAVVAVLGVGSHLFLRRLWRQLRPDDERAWPVRWSVSLVALLVLLFSATMATVGIGHHVGWLASGRAPLTVSSWRFNPRHMEWDNEGLCRQALDLSRSGVPDARIAQALLRGDAGTRTKAERLHVVPWRGAGGEAGFLVFPRDPISRENSGGVHCGGGVEQESFQAAELPKLLAGPRVAADTAP
;
A
#
# COMPACT_ATOMS: atom_id res chain seq x y z
N MET A 1 13.22 -29.31 34.34
CA MET A 1 11.77 -29.37 34.07
C MET A 1 11.44 -30.73 33.46
N LYS A 2 10.42 -31.45 33.95
CA LYS A 2 10.09 -32.81 33.50
C LYS A 2 9.58 -32.79 32.06
N ALA A 3 10.09 -33.69 31.20
CA ALA A 3 9.75 -33.76 29.77
C ALA A 3 8.23 -33.75 29.50
N THR A 4 7.44 -34.36 30.38
CA THR A 4 5.97 -34.39 30.31
C THR A 4 5.31 -33.01 30.35
N LYS A 5 5.91 -32.03 31.06
CA LYS A 5 5.40 -30.64 31.09
C LYS A 5 5.65 -29.91 29.77
N VAL A 6 6.77 -30.19 29.11
CA VAL A 6 7.11 -29.58 27.81
C VAL A 6 6.18 -30.12 26.73
N THR A 7 5.95 -31.44 26.70
CA THR A 7 5.03 -32.06 25.74
C THR A 7 3.60 -31.52 25.88
N GLY A 8 3.10 -31.36 27.11
CA GLY A 8 1.78 -30.77 27.36
C GLY A 8 1.65 -29.33 26.86
N TRP A 9 2.68 -28.50 27.07
CA TRP A 9 2.72 -27.12 26.56
C TRP A 9 2.73 -27.07 25.04
N VAL A 10 3.55 -27.91 24.39
CA VAL A 10 3.63 -27.98 22.92
C VAL A 10 2.28 -28.40 22.33
N LEU A 11 1.63 -29.42 22.89
CA LEU A 11 0.31 -29.87 22.45
C LEU A 11 -0.76 -28.78 22.65
N GLY A 12 -0.73 -28.07 23.78
CA GLY A 12 -1.63 -26.96 24.06
C GLY A 12 -1.48 -25.81 23.04
N VAL A 13 -0.25 -25.40 22.75
CA VAL A 13 0.04 -24.37 21.75
C VAL A 13 -0.40 -24.81 20.35
N LEU A 14 -0.11 -26.06 19.98
CA LEU A 14 -0.47 -26.59 18.66
C LEU A 14 -1.99 -26.70 18.49
N PHE A 15 -2.70 -27.14 19.52
CA PHE A 15 -4.17 -27.16 19.53
C PHE A 15 -4.77 -25.75 19.37
N LEU A 16 -4.23 -24.78 20.09
CA LEU A 16 -4.66 -23.38 20.03
C LEU A 16 -4.38 -22.74 18.66
N LEU A 17 -3.24 -23.08 18.03
CA LEU A 17 -2.92 -22.70 16.64
C LEU A 17 -3.92 -23.28 15.63
N VAL A 18 -4.30 -24.55 15.78
CA VAL A 18 -5.30 -25.21 14.92
C VAL A 18 -6.66 -24.51 15.06
N LEU A 19 -7.12 -24.22 16.29
CA LEU A 19 -8.37 -23.50 16.52
C LEU A 19 -8.39 -22.11 15.86
N PHE A 20 -7.30 -21.35 15.95
CA PHE A 20 -7.20 -20.04 15.28
C PHE A 20 -7.23 -20.17 13.76
N THR A 21 -6.60 -21.20 13.21
CA THR A 21 -6.61 -21.46 11.76
C THR A 21 -8.02 -21.85 11.28
N CYS A 22 -8.70 -22.74 12.01
CA CYS A 22 -10.06 -23.17 11.69
C CYS A 22 -11.09 -22.03 11.79
N SER A 23 -10.91 -21.08 12.71
CA SER A 23 -11.77 -19.90 12.84
C SER A 23 -11.47 -18.79 11.83
N GLY A 24 -10.50 -19.00 10.93
CA GLY A 24 -10.09 -17.99 9.94
C GLY A 24 -9.28 -16.83 10.51
N GLN A 25 -8.80 -16.95 11.75
CA GLN A 25 -8.00 -15.94 12.44
C GLN A 25 -6.49 -16.12 12.14
N VAL A 26 -6.15 -16.56 10.93
CA VAL A 26 -4.76 -16.81 10.49
C VAL A 26 -3.88 -15.54 10.62
N TRP A 27 -4.49 -14.35 10.53
CA TRP A 27 -3.82 -13.07 10.67
C TRP A 27 -3.07 -12.91 12.01
N LEU A 28 -3.52 -13.55 13.10
CA LEU A 28 -2.84 -13.50 14.40
C LEU A 28 -1.44 -14.10 14.36
N MET A 29 -1.21 -15.08 13.49
CA MET A 29 0.10 -15.71 13.30
C MET A 29 0.86 -15.05 12.15
N GLN A 30 0.15 -14.69 11.09
CA GLN A 30 0.72 -14.06 9.92
C GLN A 30 1.35 -12.70 10.26
N VAL A 31 0.72 -11.87 11.11
CA VAL A 31 1.23 -10.53 11.43
C VAL A 31 2.57 -10.58 12.17
N PRO A 32 2.72 -11.28 13.31
CA PRO A 32 4.02 -11.41 13.97
C PRO A 32 5.09 -12.03 13.07
N TRP A 33 4.73 -13.04 12.29
CA TRP A 33 5.64 -13.67 11.33
C TRP A 33 6.09 -12.69 10.24
N THR A 34 5.16 -11.93 9.66
CA THR A 34 5.47 -10.91 8.65
C THR A 34 6.32 -9.79 9.23
N LEU A 35 6.09 -9.40 10.49
CA LEU A 35 6.94 -8.41 11.16
C LEU A 35 8.35 -8.95 11.42
N ALA A 36 8.48 -10.22 11.82
CA ALA A 36 9.76 -10.84 12.13
C ALA A 36 10.62 -11.13 10.87
N VAL A 37 9.99 -11.62 9.81
CA VAL A 37 10.70 -12.18 8.64
C VAL A 37 10.30 -11.52 7.30
N GLY A 38 9.17 -10.83 7.25
CA GLY A 38 8.62 -10.25 6.01
C GLY A 38 9.48 -9.15 5.40
N TRP A 39 10.35 -8.51 6.19
CA TRP A 39 11.30 -7.51 5.69
C TRP A 39 12.31 -8.10 4.69
N VAL A 40 12.65 -9.39 4.79
CA VAL A 40 13.57 -10.04 3.84
C VAL A 40 12.94 -10.10 2.44
N GLY A 41 11.69 -10.58 2.34
CA GLY A 41 10.97 -10.64 1.07
C GLY A 41 10.67 -9.25 0.52
N PHE A 42 10.43 -8.27 1.39
CA PHE A 42 10.33 -6.87 0.99
C PHE A 42 11.64 -6.37 0.37
N LEU A 43 12.79 -6.57 1.03
CA LEU A 43 14.09 -6.16 0.49
C LEU A 43 14.40 -6.85 -0.84
N GLN A 44 14.10 -8.14 -0.98
CA GLN A 44 14.32 -8.86 -2.24
C GLN A 44 13.56 -8.27 -3.43
N ARG A 45 12.36 -7.72 -3.20
CA ARG A 45 11.57 -7.05 -4.24
C ARG A 45 12.00 -5.61 -4.46
N VAL A 46 12.29 -4.88 -3.38
CA VAL A 46 12.56 -3.44 -3.45
C VAL A 46 13.98 -3.13 -3.87
N VAL A 47 14.99 -3.87 -3.38
CA VAL A 47 16.41 -3.60 -3.69
C VAL A 47 16.70 -3.58 -5.20
N PRO A 48 16.16 -4.49 -6.02
CA PRO A 48 16.33 -4.42 -7.49
C PRO A 48 15.70 -3.19 -8.14
N GLU A 49 14.65 -2.62 -7.54
CA GLU A 49 13.95 -1.42 -8.05
C GLU A 49 14.64 -0.12 -7.58
N VAL A 50 15.59 -0.19 -6.65
CA VAL A 50 16.32 0.98 -6.17
C VAL A 50 17.21 1.54 -7.29
N THR A 51 16.87 2.73 -7.74
CA THR A 51 17.71 3.48 -8.69
C THR A 51 18.78 4.28 -7.93
N TRP A 52 20.04 4.09 -8.32
CA TRP A 52 21.17 4.78 -7.70
C TRP A 52 21.26 6.23 -8.19
N ARG A 53 20.94 7.18 -7.32
CA ARG A 53 21.10 8.61 -7.59
C ARG A 53 22.44 9.09 -7.05
N TRP A 54 23.51 8.89 -7.83
CA TRP A 54 24.88 9.22 -7.41
C TRP A 54 25.07 10.65 -6.91
N GLY A 55 24.36 11.64 -7.48
CA GLY A 55 24.38 13.02 -7.00
C GLY A 55 23.91 13.16 -5.55
N ALA A 56 22.77 12.56 -5.20
CA ALA A 56 22.24 12.59 -3.84
C ALA A 56 23.17 11.85 -2.84
N ILE A 57 23.81 10.77 -3.29
CA ILE A 57 24.80 10.04 -2.48
C ILE A 57 26.03 10.93 -2.22
N ALA A 58 26.56 11.58 -3.25
CA ALA A 58 27.71 12.48 -3.12
C ALA A 58 27.41 13.67 -2.19
N GLU A 59 26.23 14.29 -2.32
CA GLU A 59 25.76 15.34 -1.41
C GLU A 59 25.66 14.84 0.03
N THR A 60 25.09 13.66 0.25
CA THR A 60 24.98 13.06 1.59
C THR A 60 26.37 12.81 2.19
N VAL A 61 27.30 12.23 1.42
CA VAL A 61 28.68 12.00 1.85
C VAL A 61 29.38 13.31 2.18
N ALA A 62 29.20 14.35 1.36
CA ALA A 62 29.78 15.67 1.60
C ALA A 62 29.26 16.29 2.90
N VAL A 63 27.94 16.24 3.14
CA VAL A 63 27.32 16.75 4.38
C VAL A 63 27.82 15.98 5.61
N VAL A 64 27.86 14.64 5.54
CA VAL A 64 28.37 13.81 6.65
C VAL A 64 29.85 14.09 6.91
N ALA A 65 30.66 14.29 5.87
CA ALA A 65 32.07 14.63 6.01
C ALA A 65 32.26 16.00 6.67
N VAL A 66 31.54 17.03 6.20
CA VAL A 66 31.58 18.38 6.79
C VAL A 66 31.14 18.35 8.26
N LEU A 67 30.04 17.65 8.56
CA LEU A 67 29.56 17.49 9.93
C LEU A 67 30.55 16.73 10.81
N GLY A 68 31.14 15.65 10.30
CA GLY A 68 32.11 14.83 11.02
C GLY A 68 33.42 15.55 11.32
N VAL A 69 33.99 16.22 10.32
CA VAL A 69 35.22 17.00 10.50
C VAL A 69 34.95 18.21 11.39
N GLY A 70 33.87 18.95 11.13
CA GLY A 70 33.49 20.12 11.91
C GLY A 70 33.25 19.79 13.39
N SER A 71 32.45 18.74 13.66
CA SER A 71 32.20 18.28 15.04
C SER A 71 33.47 17.77 15.71
N HIS A 72 34.33 17.05 15.01
CA HIS A 72 35.61 16.58 15.56
C HIS A 72 36.50 17.75 15.98
N LEU A 73 36.71 18.73 15.10
CA LEU A 73 37.55 19.90 15.37
C LEU A 73 36.97 20.74 16.53
N PHE A 74 35.66 20.97 16.51
CA PHE A 74 34.95 21.69 17.57
C PHE A 74 35.08 20.98 18.92
N LEU A 75 34.75 19.68 18.99
CA LEU A 75 34.80 18.90 20.24
C LEU A 75 36.23 18.73 20.75
N ARG A 76 37.21 18.57 19.85
CA ARG A 76 38.63 18.54 20.23
C ARG A 76 39.07 19.86 20.85
N ARG A 77 38.65 21.00 20.29
CA ARG A 77 38.94 22.32 20.85
C ARG A 77 38.27 22.51 22.21
N LEU A 78 36.99 22.16 22.32
CA LEU A 78 36.22 22.25 23.55
C LEU A 78 36.81 21.35 24.66
N TRP A 79 37.22 20.13 24.32
CA TRP A 79 37.84 19.19 25.26
C TRP A 79 39.12 19.76 25.87
N ARG A 80 40.01 20.35 25.06
CA ARG A 80 41.23 21.01 25.53
C ARG A 80 40.96 22.20 26.46
N GLN A 81 39.86 22.92 26.23
CA GLN A 81 39.48 24.04 27.10
C GLN A 81 38.89 23.56 28.43
N LEU A 82 38.11 22.49 28.42
CA LEU A 82 37.50 21.92 29.62
C LEU A 82 38.49 21.12 30.48
N ARG A 83 39.58 20.62 29.88
CA ARG A 83 40.61 19.83 30.56
C ARG A 83 42.01 20.30 30.17
N PRO A 84 42.46 21.45 30.70
CA PRO A 84 43.78 21.98 30.38
C PRO A 84 44.93 21.08 30.89
N ASP A 85 44.72 20.38 32.01
CA ASP A 85 45.73 19.53 32.65
C ASP A 85 45.77 18.08 32.12
N ASP A 86 44.82 17.69 31.26
CA ASP A 86 44.74 16.35 30.66
C ASP A 86 45.46 16.35 29.31
N GLU A 87 46.60 15.67 29.21
CA GLU A 87 47.37 15.56 27.96
C GLU A 87 46.65 14.73 26.88
N ARG A 88 45.56 14.03 27.24
CA ARG A 88 44.87 13.12 26.33
C ARG A 88 44.08 13.88 25.27
N ALA A 89 44.51 13.75 24.02
CA ALA A 89 43.79 14.28 22.87
C ALA A 89 42.43 13.60 22.68
N TRP A 90 41.43 14.38 22.23
CA TRP A 90 40.10 13.87 21.86
C TRP A 90 40.22 12.79 20.76
N PRO A 91 39.84 11.54 21.05
CA PRO A 91 40.08 10.44 20.12
C PRO A 91 39.05 10.46 18.97
N VAL A 92 39.52 10.26 17.73
CA VAL A 92 38.69 10.30 16.50
C VAL A 92 37.50 9.33 16.58
N ARG A 93 37.70 8.14 17.16
CA ARG A 93 36.63 7.14 17.36
C ARG A 93 35.39 7.67 18.08
N TRP A 94 35.54 8.64 18.99
CA TRP A 94 34.39 9.23 19.68
C TRP A 94 33.57 10.13 18.76
N SER A 95 34.24 10.85 17.84
CA SER A 95 33.55 11.68 16.85
C SER A 95 32.83 10.81 15.82
N VAL A 96 33.49 9.74 15.34
CA VAL A 96 32.85 8.75 14.45
C VAL A 96 31.64 8.11 15.13
N SER A 97 31.76 7.70 16.40
CA SER A 97 30.63 7.14 17.15
C SER A 97 29.48 8.13 17.30
N LEU A 98 29.76 9.42 17.52
CA LEU A 98 28.75 10.46 17.64
C LEU A 98 28.00 10.69 16.32
N VAL A 99 28.75 10.78 15.21
CA VAL A 99 28.18 10.94 13.86
C VAL A 99 27.35 9.71 13.48
N ALA A 100 27.87 8.50 13.74
CA ALA A 100 27.14 7.26 13.49
C ALA A 100 25.84 7.21 14.31
N LEU A 101 25.88 7.58 15.59
CA LEU A 101 24.68 7.66 16.42
C LEU A 101 23.66 8.65 15.85
N LEU A 102 24.10 9.82 15.37
CA LEU A 102 23.23 10.83 14.77
C LEU A 102 22.58 10.32 13.47
N VAL A 103 23.33 9.65 12.61
CA VAL A 103 22.80 9.03 11.38
C VAL A 103 21.78 7.94 11.70
N LEU A 104 22.06 7.11 12.71
CA LEU A 104 21.12 6.07 13.17
C LEU A 104 19.84 6.69 13.74
N LEU A 105 19.96 7.74 14.55
CA LEU A 105 18.82 8.45 15.12
C LEU A 105 17.97 9.12 14.04
N PHE A 106 18.61 9.75 13.05
CA PHE A 106 17.93 10.31 11.88
C PHE A 106 17.17 9.23 11.11
N SER A 107 17.83 8.11 10.81
CA SER A 107 17.22 6.98 10.10
C SER A 107 16.03 6.39 10.88
N ALA A 108 16.18 6.20 12.19
CA ALA A 108 15.12 5.73 13.07
C ALA A 108 13.92 6.69 13.06
N THR A 109 14.18 8.00 13.16
CA THR A 109 13.13 9.03 13.11
C THR A 109 12.37 9.01 11.79
N MET A 110 13.08 8.96 10.65
CA MET A 110 12.47 8.87 9.32
C MET A 110 11.63 7.59 9.17
N ALA A 111 12.12 6.46 9.66
CA ALA A 111 11.37 5.21 9.68
C ALA A 111 10.09 5.33 10.53
N THR A 112 10.16 5.92 11.72
CA THR A 112 9.00 6.15 12.58
C THR A 112 7.96 7.06 11.93
N VAL A 113 8.38 8.15 11.26
CA VAL A 113 7.47 9.04 10.52
C VAL A 113 6.78 8.28 9.38
N GLY A 114 7.52 7.47 8.63
CA GLY A 114 6.95 6.61 7.58
C GLY A 114 5.90 5.64 8.15
N ILE A 115 6.22 4.96 9.25
CA ILE A 115 5.28 4.07 9.95
C ILE A 115 4.03 4.84 10.38
N GLY A 116 4.20 6.00 11.02
CA GLY A 116 3.08 6.82 11.48
C GLY A 116 2.17 7.27 10.34
N HIS A 117 2.74 7.66 9.20
CA HIS A 117 1.98 8.02 8.01
C HIS A 117 1.17 6.83 7.46
N HIS A 118 1.79 5.66 7.32
CA HIS A 118 1.10 4.45 6.85
C HIS A 118 0.01 3.98 7.82
N VAL A 119 0.28 4.01 9.12
CA VAL A 119 -0.71 3.68 10.16
C VAL A 119 -1.86 4.68 10.13
N GLY A 120 -1.58 5.98 10.01
CA GLY A 120 -2.60 7.02 9.90
C GLY A 120 -3.49 6.85 8.66
N TRP A 121 -2.89 6.49 7.52
CA TRP A 121 -3.64 6.17 6.30
C TRP A 121 -4.53 4.94 6.49
N LEU A 122 -4.02 3.87 7.10
CA LEU A 122 -4.80 2.66 7.39
C LEU A 122 -5.93 2.93 8.39
N ALA A 123 -5.68 3.72 9.44
CA ALA A 123 -6.67 4.04 10.47
C ALA A 123 -7.77 4.98 9.98
N SER A 124 -7.45 5.88 9.05
CA SER A 124 -8.43 6.78 8.42
C SER A 124 -9.19 6.14 7.25
N GLY A 125 -8.71 5.00 6.75
CA GLY A 125 -9.36 4.23 5.71
C GLY A 125 -10.69 3.64 6.17
N ARG A 126 -11.72 3.71 5.32
CA ARG A 126 -13.01 3.01 5.55
C ARG A 126 -12.95 1.52 5.19
N ALA A 127 -11.84 1.07 4.60
CA ALA A 127 -11.65 -0.32 4.22
C ALA A 127 -11.44 -1.19 5.47
N PRO A 128 -12.02 -2.39 5.52
CA PRO A 128 -11.76 -3.32 6.63
C PRO A 128 -10.27 -3.71 6.65
N LEU A 129 -9.63 -3.60 7.82
CA LEU A 129 -8.21 -3.94 8.00
C LEU A 129 -7.92 -5.43 7.76
N THR A 130 -8.89 -6.27 8.07
CA THR A 130 -8.84 -7.70 7.81
C THR A 130 -10.12 -8.15 7.15
N VAL A 131 -9.98 -8.98 6.12
CA VAL A 131 -11.08 -9.74 5.53
C VAL A 131 -10.84 -11.21 5.87
N SER A 132 -11.90 -11.94 6.23
CA SER A 132 -11.77 -13.36 6.53
C SER A 132 -11.24 -14.10 5.29
N SER A 133 -10.20 -14.92 5.46
CA SER A 133 -9.65 -15.77 4.39
C SER A 133 -10.71 -16.67 3.73
N TRP A 134 -11.77 -17.01 4.46
CA TRP A 134 -12.90 -17.80 3.98
C TRP A 134 -13.83 -17.07 2.99
N ARG A 135 -13.75 -15.74 2.87
CA ARG A 135 -14.63 -14.95 1.97
C ARG A 135 -14.03 -14.75 0.57
N PHE A 136 -12.85 -15.27 0.28
CA PHE A 136 -12.24 -15.17 -1.04
C PHE A 136 -12.80 -16.26 -1.97
N ASN A 137 -14.11 -16.18 -2.29
CA ASN A 137 -14.66 -16.93 -3.41
C ASN A 137 -14.70 -15.99 -4.64
N PRO A 138 -13.74 -16.09 -5.57
CA PRO A 138 -13.65 -15.20 -6.73
C PRO A 138 -14.93 -15.21 -7.59
N ARG A 139 -15.72 -16.30 -7.56
CA ARG A 139 -17.00 -16.38 -8.29
C ARG A 139 -18.06 -15.38 -7.82
N HIS A 140 -18.00 -14.87 -6.59
CA HIS A 140 -18.94 -13.83 -6.16
C HIS A 140 -18.59 -12.44 -6.71
N MET A 141 -17.32 -12.19 -7.10
CA MET A 141 -16.94 -10.90 -7.69
C MET A 141 -17.37 -10.78 -9.15
N GLU A 142 -17.42 -11.88 -9.91
CA GLU A 142 -17.87 -11.87 -11.30
C GLU A 142 -19.31 -11.37 -11.43
N TRP A 143 -20.19 -11.77 -10.50
CA TRP A 143 -21.58 -11.27 -10.42
C TRP A 143 -21.70 -9.81 -9.95
N ASP A 144 -20.66 -9.23 -9.37
CA ASP A 144 -20.70 -7.84 -8.87
C ASP A 144 -20.38 -6.79 -9.95
N ASN A 145 -19.53 -7.13 -10.93
CA ASN A 145 -19.15 -6.20 -12.01
C ASN A 145 -20.34 -5.90 -12.93
N GLU A 146 -21.04 -6.94 -13.37
CA GLU A 146 -22.17 -6.83 -14.30
C GLU A 146 -23.31 -6.00 -13.72
N GLY A 147 -23.69 -6.29 -12.47
CA GLY A 147 -24.78 -5.58 -11.80
C GLY A 147 -24.48 -4.09 -11.62
N LEU A 148 -23.25 -3.74 -11.24
CA LEU A 148 -22.87 -2.34 -11.10
C LEU A 148 -22.78 -1.63 -12.46
N CYS A 149 -22.38 -2.34 -13.51
CA CYS A 149 -22.34 -1.80 -14.88
C CYS A 149 -23.75 -1.47 -15.38
N ARG A 150 -24.72 -2.38 -15.20
CA ARG A 150 -26.13 -2.13 -15.54
C ARG A 150 -26.70 -0.95 -14.75
N GLN A 151 -26.42 -0.88 -13.46
CA GLN A 151 -26.88 0.24 -12.63
C GLN A 151 -26.26 1.58 -13.04
N ALA A 152 -25.00 1.60 -13.48
CA ALA A 152 -24.36 2.79 -14.04
C ALA A 152 -25.03 3.23 -15.36
N LEU A 153 -25.35 2.29 -16.25
CA LEU A 153 -26.11 2.57 -17.47
C LEU A 153 -27.51 3.11 -17.18
N ASP A 154 -28.21 2.53 -16.21
CA ASP A 154 -29.56 2.99 -15.82
C ASP A 154 -29.51 4.42 -15.26
N LEU A 155 -28.48 4.75 -14.47
CA LEU A 155 -28.24 6.13 -14.00
C LEU A 155 -27.96 7.09 -15.16
N SER A 156 -27.11 6.71 -16.13
CA SER A 156 -26.86 7.52 -17.32
C SER A 156 -28.14 7.74 -18.14
N ARG A 157 -28.94 6.68 -18.36
CA ARG A 157 -30.23 6.75 -19.07
C ARG A 157 -31.29 7.59 -18.36
N SER A 158 -31.23 7.67 -17.03
CA SER A 158 -32.09 8.56 -16.24
C SER A 158 -31.61 10.02 -16.22
N GLY A 159 -30.55 10.35 -16.96
CA GLY A 159 -30.04 11.71 -17.13
C GLY A 159 -29.02 12.15 -16.08
N VAL A 160 -28.49 11.23 -15.27
CA VAL A 160 -27.36 11.55 -14.39
C VAL A 160 -26.11 11.78 -15.25
N PRO A 161 -25.44 12.94 -15.17
CA PRO A 161 -24.25 13.20 -15.97
C PRO A 161 -23.17 12.13 -15.70
N ASP A 162 -22.52 11.64 -16.76
CA ASP A 162 -21.54 10.54 -16.67
C ASP A 162 -20.45 10.81 -15.62
N ALA A 163 -19.99 12.05 -15.50
CA ALA A 163 -19.01 12.49 -14.51
C ALA A 163 -19.48 12.35 -13.04
N ARG A 164 -20.80 12.29 -12.80
CA ARG A 164 -21.41 12.17 -11.46
C ARG A 164 -21.88 10.74 -11.14
N ILE A 165 -21.86 9.81 -12.09
CA ILE A 165 -22.37 8.44 -11.87
C ILE A 165 -21.62 7.71 -10.77
N ALA A 166 -20.28 7.79 -10.75
CA ALA A 166 -19.49 7.17 -9.69
C ALA A 166 -19.89 7.70 -8.29
N GLN A 167 -20.17 9.01 -8.18
CA GLN A 167 -20.61 9.62 -6.93
C GLN A 167 -22.07 9.24 -6.59
N ALA A 168 -22.94 9.12 -7.59
CA ALA A 168 -24.32 8.67 -7.40
C ALA A 168 -24.37 7.22 -6.89
N LEU A 169 -23.55 6.33 -7.46
CA LEU A 169 -23.42 4.94 -6.99
C LEU A 169 -22.91 4.87 -5.54
N LEU A 170 -21.94 5.72 -5.17
CA LEU A 170 -21.46 5.81 -3.78
C LEU A 170 -22.51 6.36 -2.79
N ARG A 171 -23.52 7.08 -3.29
CA ARG A 171 -24.65 7.60 -2.49
C ARG A 171 -25.88 6.68 -2.51
N GLY A 172 -25.82 5.58 -3.26
CA GLY A 172 -26.92 4.61 -3.37
C GLY A 172 -27.16 3.83 -2.07
N ASP A 173 -27.97 2.76 -2.18
CA ASP A 173 -28.20 1.86 -1.06
C ASP A 173 -26.90 1.17 -0.58
N ALA A 174 -26.96 0.55 0.60
CA ALA A 174 -25.77 -0.07 1.21
C ALA A 174 -25.11 -1.13 0.32
N GLY A 175 -25.89 -1.86 -0.49
CA GLY A 175 -25.38 -2.85 -1.43
C GLY A 175 -24.62 -2.20 -2.57
N THR A 176 -25.24 -1.27 -3.29
CA THR A 176 -24.59 -0.54 -4.39
C THR A 176 -23.37 0.25 -3.93
N ARG A 177 -23.46 0.93 -2.78
CA ARG A 177 -22.32 1.65 -2.21
C ARG A 177 -21.15 0.72 -1.93
N THR A 178 -21.39 -0.44 -1.32
CA THR A 178 -20.33 -1.42 -1.04
C THR A 178 -19.65 -1.92 -2.32
N LYS A 179 -20.41 -2.10 -3.41
CA LYS A 179 -19.85 -2.48 -4.72
C LYS A 179 -19.04 -1.34 -5.34
N ALA A 180 -19.58 -0.11 -5.34
CA ALA A 180 -18.92 1.07 -5.89
C ALA A 180 -17.63 1.47 -5.15
N GLU A 181 -17.52 1.13 -3.87
CA GLU A 181 -16.30 1.28 -3.08
C GLU A 181 -15.21 0.28 -3.51
N ARG A 182 -15.57 -0.88 -4.05
CA ARG A 182 -14.63 -1.96 -4.47
C ARG A 182 -14.30 -1.94 -5.95
N LEU A 183 -15.15 -1.33 -6.77
CA LEU A 183 -15.03 -1.30 -8.22
C LEU A 183 -14.75 0.13 -8.70
N HIS A 184 -13.95 0.27 -9.74
CA HIS A 184 -13.89 1.47 -10.56
C HIS A 184 -15.05 1.43 -11.55
N VAL A 185 -15.73 2.56 -11.70
CA VAL A 185 -16.72 2.79 -12.76
C VAL A 185 -16.21 3.99 -13.55
N VAL A 186 -15.75 3.75 -14.77
CA VAL A 186 -15.14 4.76 -15.63
C VAL A 186 -16.02 4.97 -16.85
N PRO A 187 -16.51 6.20 -17.12
CA PRO A 187 -17.24 6.46 -18.34
C PRO A 187 -16.34 6.24 -19.55
N TRP A 188 -16.88 5.61 -20.58
CA TRP A 188 -16.19 5.22 -21.79
C TRP A 188 -17.07 5.52 -23.01
N ARG A 189 -16.46 5.82 -24.16
CA ARG A 189 -17.19 5.96 -25.42
C ARG A 189 -16.60 5.06 -26.49
N GLY A 190 -17.49 4.36 -27.18
CA GLY A 190 -17.12 3.56 -28.34
C GLY A 190 -16.67 4.41 -29.52
N ALA A 191 -16.09 3.77 -30.53
CA ALA A 191 -15.69 4.44 -31.77
C ALA A 191 -16.87 5.15 -32.47
N GLY A 192 -18.10 4.64 -32.31
CA GLY A 192 -19.33 5.25 -32.80
C GLY A 192 -19.86 6.42 -31.96
N GLY A 193 -19.15 6.83 -30.91
CA GLY A 193 -19.58 7.92 -30.01
C GLY A 193 -20.62 7.50 -28.96
N GLU A 194 -21.08 6.26 -28.99
CA GLU A 194 -22.03 5.72 -28.04
C GLU A 194 -21.44 5.63 -26.62
N ALA A 195 -22.22 6.05 -25.62
CA ALA A 195 -21.81 6.08 -24.22
C ALA A 195 -21.86 4.68 -23.58
N GLY A 196 -20.87 4.40 -22.73
CA GLY A 196 -20.77 3.16 -21.96
C GLY A 196 -19.91 3.35 -20.71
N PHE A 197 -19.69 2.25 -20.01
CA PHE A 197 -18.91 2.22 -18.77
C PHE A 197 -17.97 1.03 -18.75
N LEU A 198 -16.77 1.25 -18.23
CA LEU A 198 -15.84 0.20 -17.84
C LEU A 198 -15.95 0.01 -16.33
N VAL A 199 -16.28 -1.20 -15.90
CA VAL A 199 -16.37 -1.59 -14.50
C VAL A 199 -15.34 -2.67 -14.20
N PHE A 200 -14.43 -2.41 -13.27
CA PHE A 200 -13.36 -3.35 -12.92
C PHE A 200 -12.91 -3.16 -11.46
N PRO A 201 -12.33 -4.19 -10.80
CA PRO A 201 -11.88 -4.08 -9.42
C PRO A 201 -10.82 -2.99 -9.20
N ARG A 202 -10.89 -2.32 -8.04
CA ARG A 202 -9.86 -1.38 -7.58
C ARG A 202 -8.60 -2.10 -7.10
N ASP A 203 -8.76 -3.29 -6.52
CA ASP A 203 -7.64 -4.12 -6.09
C ASP A 203 -6.93 -4.74 -7.32
N PRO A 204 -5.61 -4.52 -7.49
CA PRO A 204 -4.90 -4.97 -8.68
C PRO A 204 -4.88 -6.50 -8.82
N ILE A 205 -4.84 -7.25 -7.71
CA ILE A 205 -4.83 -8.72 -7.74
C ILE A 205 -6.20 -9.25 -8.17
N SER A 206 -7.28 -8.72 -7.59
CA SER A 206 -8.65 -9.04 -8.05
C SER A 206 -8.80 -8.69 -9.52
N ARG A 207 -8.34 -7.51 -9.94
CA ARG A 207 -8.42 -7.07 -11.34
C ARG A 207 -7.66 -7.99 -12.29
N GLU A 208 -6.46 -8.43 -11.93
CA GLU A 208 -5.66 -9.38 -12.73
C GLU A 208 -6.36 -10.73 -12.88
N ASN A 209 -7.00 -11.22 -11.81
CA ASN A 209 -7.67 -12.52 -11.80
C ASN A 209 -9.06 -12.51 -12.46
N SER A 210 -9.83 -11.43 -12.33
CA SER A 210 -11.22 -11.37 -12.77
C SER A 210 -11.46 -10.50 -14.00
N GLY A 211 -10.46 -9.71 -14.43
CA GLY A 211 -10.64 -8.73 -15.49
C GLY A 211 -11.66 -7.65 -15.13
N GLY A 212 -12.49 -7.27 -16.09
CA GLY A 212 -13.59 -6.31 -15.90
C GLY A 212 -14.73 -6.52 -16.89
N VAL A 213 -15.72 -5.65 -16.83
CA VAL A 213 -16.89 -5.66 -17.70
C VAL A 213 -17.05 -4.30 -18.36
N HIS A 214 -17.31 -4.31 -19.65
CA HIS A 214 -17.73 -3.17 -20.43
C HIS A 214 -19.23 -3.29 -20.72
N CYS A 215 -19.98 -2.20 -20.54
CA CYS A 215 -21.40 -2.15 -20.90
C CYS A 215 -21.75 -0.82 -21.57
N GLY A 216 -22.69 -0.86 -22.54
CA GLY A 216 -23.05 0.28 -23.37
C GLY A 216 -22.24 0.31 -24.67
N GLY A 217 -22.27 1.44 -25.37
CA GLY A 217 -21.53 1.55 -26.63
C GLY A 217 -22.01 0.61 -27.75
N GLY A 218 -23.28 0.19 -27.71
CA GLY A 218 -23.87 -0.74 -28.68
C GLY A 218 -23.63 -2.21 -28.35
N VAL A 219 -22.92 -2.48 -27.25
CA VAL A 219 -22.64 -3.81 -26.73
C VAL A 219 -23.50 -4.04 -25.49
N GLU A 220 -24.23 -5.15 -25.46
CA GLU A 220 -25.11 -5.49 -24.34
C GLU A 220 -24.31 -5.65 -23.05
N GLN A 221 -23.20 -6.40 -23.12
CA GLN A 221 -22.22 -6.57 -22.06
C GLN A 221 -21.04 -7.40 -22.58
N GLU A 222 -19.80 -7.00 -22.31
CA GLU A 222 -18.62 -7.80 -22.69
C GLU A 222 -17.61 -7.82 -21.55
N SER A 223 -17.13 -9.01 -21.17
CA SER A 223 -16.03 -9.13 -20.21
C SER A 223 -14.70 -8.94 -20.92
N PHE A 224 -13.76 -8.30 -20.25
CA PHE A 224 -12.40 -8.06 -20.78
C PHE A 224 -11.35 -8.54 -19.78
N GLN A 225 -10.19 -8.95 -20.30
CA GLN A 225 -9.06 -9.38 -19.49
C GLN A 225 -8.29 -8.18 -18.95
N ALA A 226 -7.63 -8.33 -17.79
CA ALA A 226 -6.89 -7.23 -17.16
C ALA A 226 -5.84 -6.59 -18.08
N ALA A 227 -5.20 -7.40 -18.94
CA ALA A 227 -4.20 -6.95 -19.91
C ALA A 227 -4.78 -6.01 -21.00
N GLU A 228 -6.09 -6.03 -21.23
CA GLU A 228 -6.77 -5.21 -22.23
C GLU A 228 -7.15 -3.83 -21.68
N LEU A 229 -7.19 -3.68 -20.35
CA LEU A 229 -7.62 -2.45 -19.69
C LEU A 229 -6.80 -1.21 -20.12
N PRO A 230 -5.46 -1.24 -20.24
CA PRO A 230 -4.70 -0.08 -20.70
C PRO A 230 -5.11 0.36 -22.12
N LYS A 231 -5.40 -0.60 -23.01
CA LYS A 231 -5.86 -0.33 -24.37
C LYS A 231 -7.25 0.30 -24.36
N LEU A 232 -8.16 -0.21 -23.53
CA LEU A 232 -9.51 0.35 -23.36
C LEU A 232 -9.49 1.76 -22.76
N LEU A 233 -8.62 2.02 -21.78
CA LEU A 233 -8.46 3.33 -21.13
C LEU A 233 -7.73 4.36 -22.00
N ALA A 234 -6.98 3.91 -23.00
CA ALA A 234 -6.35 4.75 -24.02
C ALA A 234 -7.30 5.12 -25.17
N GLY A 235 -8.47 4.48 -25.25
CA GLY A 235 -9.52 4.81 -26.22
C GLY A 235 -10.07 6.24 -26.05
N PRO A 236 -10.96 6.68 -26.97
CA PRO A 236 -11.56 8.00 -26.92
C PRO A 236 -12.25 8.23 -25.57
N ARG A 237 -11.71 9.15 -24.77
CA ARG A 237 -12.36 9.53 -23.51
C ARG A 237 -13.45 10.54 -23.82
N VAL A 238 -14.56 10.45 -23.09
CA VAL A 238 -15.43 11.62 -22.93
C VAL A 238 -14.53 12.71 -22.36
N ALA A 239 -14.22 13.75 -23.14
CA ALA A 239 -13.70 14.97 -22.56
C ALA A 239 -14.70 15.29 -21.46
N ALA A 240 -14.28 15.24 -20.18
CA ALA A 240 -15.18 15.51 -19.07
C ALA A 240 -15.88 16.79 -19.43
N ASP A 241 -17.18 16.73 -19.74
CA ASP A 241 -17.90 17.88 -20.26
C ASP A 241 -17.63 18.98 -19.25
N THR A 242 -16.81 19.95 -19.66
CA THR A 242 -16.57 21.16 -18.89
C THR A 242 -17.83 21.98 -19.09
N ALA A 243 -18.94 21.48 -18.54
CA ALA A 243 -20.13 22.26 -18.38
C ALA A 243 -19.74 23.42 -17.43
N PRO A 244 -19.96 24.67 -17.84
CA PRO A 244 -19.65 25.85 -17.03
C PRO A 244 -20.45 25.89 -15.71
#